data_AF-A0AAJ2TGD4-F1
#
_entry.id   AF-A0AAJ2TGD4-F1
#
_cell.length_a   1.000
_cell.length_b   1.000
_cell.length_c   1.000
_cell.angle_alpha   90.00
_cell.angle_beta   90.00
_cell.angle_gamma   90.00
#
_symmetry.space_group_name_H-M   'P 1'
#
loop_
_entity.id
_entity.type
_entity.pdbx_description
1 polymer ?
#
loop_
_entity_poly.entity_id
_entity_poly.type
_entity_poly.pdbx_seq_one_letter_code
_entity_poly.pdbx_strand_id
1 'polypeptide(L)'
;MKKNLIKSACVSLAFVLCLGIAPGTVMAEEAAVDLTQITQAVETAKNTAPLPSLFVARTTAPSADNPYFFTNNPYAQGGYGMPNCTAYAFGRAYEILGTAPNLHMGNANSWWADNQSNGYYPSGSTPKLGAVICWGGSSDGHVAIVEAINGDTVTLSESTYSGVYFQNYTYTIGAEDATSVGGFQGYIYIGDYIDATSDITPPSLSDVLVTDYQSEGIKVTALVSDDLSGISQVYFPVWTENGGQDDLIWHEGSVSDNVASCFIPYSDHNTELGDYNVHVYAYDNAGHYTMTATTITKADTFTSLGEVVHTN
;
A
#
# COMPACT_ATOMS: atom_id res chain seq x y z
N MET A 1 -95.30 23.83 -19.68
CA MET A 1 -96.08 22.58 -19.64
C MET A 1 -95.18 21.45 -19.12
N LYS A 2 -95.70 20.68 -18.15
CA LYS A 2 -95.49 19.25 -17.84
C LYS A 2 -94.08 18.65 -18.07
N LYS A 3 -93.35 18.28 -17.01
CA LYS A 3 -93.42 17.00 -16.26
C LYS A 3 -93.42 15.75 -17.16
N ASN A 4 -92.38 14.91 -16.99
CA ASN A 4 -92.37 13.44 -16.81
C ASN A 4 -90.99 12.91 -17.25
N LEU A 5 -90.10 12.41 -16.39
CA LEU A 5 -90.15 11.24 -15.49
C LEU A 5 -90.36 9.91 -16.25
N ILE A 6 -89.34 9.02 -16.22
CA ILE A 6 -89.39 7.61 -15.73
C ILE A 6 -88.44 6.63 -16.50
N LYS A 7 -87.66 5.88 -15.70
CA LYS A 7 -87.01 4.55 -15.85
C LYS A 7 -85.82 4.40 -16.81
N SER A 8 -84.59 4.12 -16.34
CA SER A 8 -84.07 2.91 -15.62
C SER A 8 -83.65 1.80 -16.59
N ALA A 9 -82.33 1.59 -16.72
CA ALA A 9 -81.67 0.27 -16.66
C ALA A 9 -80.15 0.42 -16.64
N CYS A 10 -79.50 -0.31 -15.72
CA CYS A 10 -78.06 -0.53 -15.62
C CYS A 10 -77.44 -1.09 -16.90
N VAL A 11 -76.14 -0.87 -17.10
CA VAL A 11 -75.05 -1.89 -16.98
C VAL A 11 -73.77 -1.33 -17.61
N SER A 12 -72.76 -1.18 -16.75
CA SER A 12 -71.30 -1.38 -16.92
C SER A 12 -70.48 -0.79 -18.09
N LEU A 13 -69.43 -0.09 -17.62
CA LEU A 13 -67.99 -0.28 -17.91
C LEU A 13 -67.34 0.46 -19.10
N ALA A 14 -66.71 1.57 -18.71
CA ALA A 14 -65.32 1.97 -18.95
C ALA A 14 -64.82 2.46 -20.34
N PHE A 15 -63.84 3.36 -20.20
CA PHE A 15 -62.79 3.81 -21.13
C PHE A 15 -62.96 5.14 -21.91
N VAL A 16 -62.34 6.19 -21.34
CA VAL A 16 -61.21 6.98 -21.90
C VAL A 16 -61.40 8.32 -22.63
N LEU A 17 -60.44 9.22 -22.29
CA LEU A 17 -59.99 10.50 -22.91
C LEU A 17 -60.91 11.71 -22.68
N CYS A 18 -60.46 12.92 -22.36
CA CYS A 18 -59.20 13.65 -22.58
C CYS A 18 -59.05 14.72 -21.48
N LEU A 19 -57.81 15.13 -21.14
CA LEU A 19 -57.33 16.51 -21.34
C LEU A 19 -55.90 16.68 -20.79
N GLY A 20 -54.95 16.80 -21.72
CA GLY A 20 -53.79 17.71 -21.71
C GLY A 20 -52.85 17.71 -20.49
N ILE A 21 -51.67 17.12 -20.65
CA ILE A 21 -50.46 17.57 -19.94
C ILE A 21 -49.38 17.82 -20.99
N ALA A 22 -48.81 19.02 -20.93
CA ALA A 22 -47.72 19.50 -21.77
C ALA A 22 -46.45 18.64 -21.59
N PRO A 23 -45.48 18.69 -22.53
CA PRO A 23 -44.23 17.95 -22.42
C PRO A 23 -43.41 18.55 -21.28
N GLY A 24 -43.40 17.85 -20.14
CA GLY A 24 -42.45 18.10 -19.06
C GLY A 24 -41.09 17.61 -19.49
N THR A 25 -40.14 18.53 -19.55
CA THR A 25 -38.71 18.29 -19.48
C THR A 25 -38.40 17.22 -18.44
N VAL A 26 -37.78 16.12 -18.88
CA VAL A 26 -37.04 15.22 -18.01
C VAL A 26 -35.98 16.07 -17.31
N MET A 27 -36.20 16.35 -16.02
CA MET A 27 -35.12 16.72 -15.12
C MET A 27 -34.06 15.64 -15.26
N ALA A 28 -32.85 16.01 -15.66
CA ALA A 28 -31.72 15.09 -15.66
C ALA A 28 -31.65 14.47 -14.26
N GLU A 29 -31.77 13.15 -14.21
CA GLU A 29 -31.51 12.38 -13.00
C GLU A 29 -30.06 12.68 -12.62
N GLU A 30 -29.90 13.44 -11.54
CA GLU A 30 -28.62 13.68 -10.89
C GLU A 30 -27.95 12.31 -10.77
N ALA A 31 -26.79 12.13 -11.40
CA ALA A 31 -26.12 10.84 -11.44
C ALA A 31 -25.85 10.43 -9.99
N ALA A 32 -26.73 9.58 -9.44
CA ALA A 32 -26.54 9.02 -8.13
C ALA A 32 -25.20 8.29 -8.20
N VAL A 33 -24.21 8.81 -7.48
CA VAL A 33 -22.91 8.16 -7.30
C VAL A 33 -23.20 6.69 -7.03
N ASP A 34 -22.72 5.79 -7.88
CA ASP A 34 -22.94 4.35 -7.72
C ASP A 34 -22.08 3.84 -6.55
N LEU A 35 -22.51 4.19 -5.34
CA LEU A 35 -21.95 3.79 -4.06
C LEU A 35 -21.87 2.26 -3.95
N THR A 36 -22.66 1.55 -4.74
CA THR A 36 -22.66 0.08 -4.83
C THR A 36 -21.36 -0.44 -5.43
N GLN A 37 -20.84 0.20 -6.49
CA GLN A 37 -19.56 -0.19 -7.11
C GLN A 37 -18.40 0.08 -6.16
N ILE A 38 -18.38 1.22 -5.48
CA ILE A 38 -17.36 1.55 -4.46
C ILE A 38 -17.39 0.53 -3.32
N THR A 39 -18.58 0.17 -2.83
CA THR A 39 -18.73 -0.78 -1.72
C THR A 39 -18.25 -2.18 -2.13
N GLN A 40 -18.58 -2.64 -3.33
CA GLN A 40 -18.17 -3.95 -3.83
C GLN A 40 -16.65 -4.03 -4.06
N ALA A 41 -16.06 -2.94 -4.55
CA ALA A 41 -14.62 -2.81 -4.71
C ALA A 41 -13.86 -2.83 -3.37
N VAL A 42 -14.36 -2.10 -2.37
CA VAL A 42 -13.82 -2.10 -1.00
C VAL A 42 -13.91 -3.50 -0.38
N GLU A 43 -15.01 -4.21 -0.57
CA GLU A 43 -15.15 -5.59 -0.07
C GLU A 43 -14.23 -6.57 -0.80
N THR A 44 -13.95 -6.36 -2.09
CA THR A 44 -12.99 -7.19 -2.84
C THR A 44 -11.57 -6.95 -2.34
N ALA A 45 -11.18 -5.70 -2.15
CA ALA A 45 -9.89 -5.30 -1.61
C ALA A 45 -9.58 -5.90 -0.24
N LYS A 46 -10.59 -5.97 0.66
CA LYS A 46 -10.43 -6.57 2.00
C LYS A 46 -10.20 -8.09 1.99
N ASN A 47 -10.54 -8.77 0.89
CA ASN A 47 -10.48 -10.22 0.78
C ASN A 47 -9.19 -10.73 0.09
N THR A 48 -8.29 -9.83 -0.31
CA THR A 48 -6.99 -10.20 -0.88
C THR A 48 -6.06 -10.74 0.22
N ALA A 49 -5.25 -11.74 -0.12
CA ALA A 49 -4.23 -12.25 0.80
C ALA A 49 -3.27 -11.12 1.22
N PRO A 50 -2.81 -11.09 2.48
CA PRO A 50 -1.85 -10.09 2.92
C PRO A 50 -0.55 -10.21 2.13
N LEU A 51 0.00 -9.05 1.73
CA LEU A 51 1.29 -8.99 1.06
C LEU A 51 2.42 -9.45 1.99
N PRO A 52 3.51 -10.01 1.42
CA PRO A 52 4.73 -10.24 2.19
C PRO A 52 5.29 -8.92 2.72
N SER A 53 6.03 -8.99 3.83
CA SER A 53 6.65 -7.79 4.40
C SER A 53 7.89 -7.39 3.60
N LEU A 54 8.04 -6.11 3.30
CA LEU A 54 9.25 -5.61 2.62
C LEU A 54 10.46 -5.66 3.55
N PHE A 55 11.57 -6.18 3.02
CA PHE A 55 12.85 -6.17 3.71
C PHE A 55 13.64 -4.90 3.40
N VAL A 56 14.12 -4.21 4.44
CA VAL A 56 15.04 -3.07 4.27
C VAL A 56 16.43 -3.50 4.67
N ALA A 57 17.31 -3.67 3.69
CA ALA A 57 18.69 -4.10 3.89
C ALA A 57 19.50 -3.07 4.72
N ARG A 58 20.31 -3.58 5.66
CA ARG A 58 21.25 -2.76 6.44
C ARG A 58 22.61 -2.72 5.76
N THR A 59 23.01 -1.52 5.33
CA THR A 59 24.30 -1.23 4.68
C THR A 59 25.26 -0.42 5.55
N THR A 60 24.83 -0.02 6.74
CA THR A 60 25.60 0.80 7.69
C THR A 60 25.45 0.28 9.12
N ALA A 61 26.43 0.63 9.96
CA ALA A 61 26.42 0.28 11.37
C ALA A 61 25.16 0.80 12.09
N PRO A 62 24.66 0.10 13.13
CA PRO A 62 23.56 0.61 13.92
C PRO A 62 23.95 1.91 14.63
N SER A 63 23.04 2.89 14.59
CA SER A 63 23.18 4.14 15.32
C SER A 63 23.28 3.87 16.82
N ALA A 64 24.15 4.59 17.53
CA ALA A 64 24.44 4.34 18.95
C ALA A 64 23.23 4.53 19.90
N ASP A 65 22.17 5.18 19.43
CA ASP A 65 20.91 5.41 20.12
C ASP A 65 19.85 4.33 19.84
N ASN A 66 20.12 3.38 18.94
CA ASN A 66 19.16 2.33 18.62
C ASN A 66 19.04 1.33 19.79
N PRO A 67 17.90 1.30 20.51
CA PRO A 67 17.79 0.52 21.74
C PRO A 67 17.91 -0.99 21.49
N TYR A 68 17.58 -1.47 20.29
CA TYR A 68 17.62 -2.89 19.95
C TYR A 68 19.04 -3.47 19.93
N PHE A 69 20.05 -2.65 19.65
CA PHE A 69 21.46 -3.05 19.68
C PHE A 69 22.13 -2.78 21.03
N PHE A 70 21.53 -1.90 21.85
CA PHE A 70 22.09 -1.46 23.13
C PHE A 70 21.13 -1.70 24.30
N THR A 71 20.32 -0.72 24.71
CA THR A 71 19.61 -0.76 25.99
C THR A 71 18.61 -1.92 26.15
N ASN A 72 17.97 -2.33 25.05
CA ASN A 72 17.00 -3.44 25.04
C ASN A 72 17.65 -4.77 24.63
N ASN A 73 18.93 -4.76 24.28
CA ASN A 73 19.64 -5.95 23.86
C ASN A 73 20.10 -6.76 25.09
N PRO A 74 19.67 -8.02 25.25
CA PRO A 74 20.03 -8.81 26.43
C PRO A 74 21.54 -9.08 26.53
N TYR A 75 22.25 -9.17 25.41
CA TYR A 75 23.70 -9.33 25.43
C TYR A 75 24.39 -8.08 25.97
N ALA A 76 23.93 -6.89 25.59
CA ALA A 76 24.45 -5.64 26.12
C ALA A 76 24.15 -5.48 27.62
N GLN A 77 22.93 -5.83 28.06
CA GLN A 77 22.57 -5.84 29.47
C GLN A 77 23.44 -6.81 30.30
N GLY A 78 23.87 -7.93 29.69
CA GLY A 78 24.79 -8.91 30.28
C GLY A 78 26.27 -8.53 30.22
N GLY A 79 26.64 -7.38 29.63
CA GLY A 79 28.03 -6.94 29.49
C GLY A 79 28.78 -7.49 28.27
N TYR A 80 28.08 -8.17 27.34
CA TYR A 80 28.63 -8.79 26.13
C TYR A 80 28.02 -8.20 24.85
N GLY A 81 27.73 -6.89 24.87
CA GLY A 81 27.13 -6.18 23.74
C GLY A 81 28.08 -6.02 22.53
N MET A 82 27.71 -5.13 21.63
CA MET A 82 28.52 -4.77 20.45
C MET A 82 29.95 -4.34 20.86
N PRO A 83 31.00 -4.72 20.10
CA PRO A 83 30.98 -5.60 18.92
C PRO A 83 30.95 -7.09 19.30
N ASN A 84 29.95 -7.82 18.81
CA ASN A 84 29.77 -9.26 19.00
C ASN A 84 28.73 -9.77 17.97
N CYS A 85 28.96 -10.94 17.38
CA CYS A 85 28.07 -11.51 16.37
C CYS A 85 26.65 -11.78 16.89
N THR A 86 26.52 -12.33 18.10
CA THR A 86 25.21 -12.65 18.68
C THR A 86 24.47 -11.38 19.12
N ALA A 87 25.17 -10.42 19.73
CA ALA A 87 24.59 -9.13 20.10
C ALA A 87 24.09 -8.37 18.86
N TYR A 88 24.88 -8.36 17.79
CA TYR A 88 24.52 -7.75 16.52
C TYR A 88 23.30 -8.44 15.87
N ALA A 89 23.38 -9.75 15.65
CA ALA A 89 22.32 -10.51 14.98
C ALA A 89 21.01 -10.44 15.76
N PHE A 90 21.06 -10.49 17.10
CA PHE A 90 19.88 -10.33 17.95
C PHE A 90 19.29 -8.92 17.81
N GLY A 91 20.13 -7.88 17.87
CA GLY A 91 19.66 -6.50 17.73
C GLY A 91 19.08 -6.21 16.35
N ARG A 92 19.70 -6.76 15.30
CA ARG A 92 19.19 -6.65 13.93
C ARG A 92 17.90 -7.43 13.72
N ALA A 93 17.77 -8.63 14.28
CA ALA A 93 16.53 -9.39 14.26
C ALA A 93 15.40 -8.65 15.02
N TYR A 94 15.71 -8.04 16.17
CA TYR A 94 14.76 -7.21 16.91
C TYR A 94 14.32 -6.00 16.06
N GLU A 95 15.26 -5.31 15.42
CA GLU A 95 14.94 -4.22 14.49
C GLU A 95 14.01 -4.66 13.35
N ILE A 96 14.27 -5.81 12.72
CA ILE A 96 13.47 -6.38 11.63
C ILE A 96 12.04 -6.73 12.11
N LEU A 97 11.92 -7.32 13.30
CA LEU A 97 10.65 -7.77 13.85
C LEU A 97 9.83 -6.66 14.53
N GLY A 98 10.47 -5.56 14.91
CA GLY A 98 9.90 -4.53 15.79
C GLY A 98 9.60 -5.03 17.22
N THR A 99 9.90 -6.30 17.52
CA THR A 99 9.62 -6.99 18.79
C THR A 99 10.78 -7.92 19.14
N ALA A 100 10.93 -8.23 20.43
CA ALA A 100 12.08 -9.02 20.89
C ALA A 100 12.06 -10.43 20.25
N PRO A 101 13.14 -10.85 19.57
CA PRO A 101 13.20 -12.15 18.91
C PRO A 101 13.36 -13.28 19.91
N ASN A 102 12.74 -14.43 19.62
CA ASN A 102 12.94 -15.68 20.37
C ASN A 102 14.20 -16.42 19.86
N LEU A 103 15.34 -15.74 19.92
CA LEU A 103 16.64 -16.28 19.54
C LEU A 103 17.45 -16.64 20.79
N HIS A 104 18.37 -17.59 20.64
CA HIS A 104 19.24 -18.03 21.73
C HIS A 104 20.00 -16.85 22.35
N MET A 105 20.24 -16.89 23.65
CA MET A 105 20.87 -15.82 24.44
C MET A 105 22.33 -16.10 24.84
N GLY A 106 22.92 -17.16 24.29
CA GLY A 106 24.32 -17.55 24.50
C GLY A 106 25.15 -17.53 23.21
N ASN A 107 26.15 -18.39 23.14
CA ASN A 107 27.07 -18.49 22.01
C ASN A 107 26.36 -18.86 20.69
N ALA A 108 26.89 -18.35 19.58
CA ALA A 108 26.33 -18.53 18.24
C ALA A 108 26.17 -20.00 17.81
N ASN A 109 27.10 -20.87 18.19
CA ASN A 109 27.02 -22.31 17.86
C ASN A 109 25.79 -23.04 18.45
N SER A 110 25.15 -22.45 19.47
CA SER A 110 23.95 -23.00 20.10
C SER A 110 22.66 -22.52 19.43
N TRP A 111 22.69 -21.43 18.65
CA TRP A 111 21.49 -20.80 18.09
C TRP A 111 20.68 -21.77 17.22
N TRP A 112 21.35 -22.51 16.35
CA TRP A 112 20.71 -23.49 15.48
C TRP A 112 20.02 -24.61 16.28
N ALA A 113 20.78 -25.29 17.14
CA ALA A 113 20.27 -26.44 17.89
C ALA A 113 19.12 -26.04 18.85
N ASP A 114 19.21 -24.86 19.46
CA ASP A 114 18.18 -24.33 20.34
C ASP A 114 16.89 -24.01 19.58
N ASN A 115 17.01 -23.37 18.40
CA ASN A 115 15.85 -23.14 17.52
C ASN A 115 15.19 -24.45 17.08
N GLN A 116 15.99 -25.46 16.69
CA GLN A 116 15.45 -26.77 16.28
C GLN A 116 14.75 -27.49 17.43
N SER A 117 15.28 -27.38 18.65
CA SER A 117 14.75 -28.09 19.83
C SER A 117 13.44 -27.49 20.32
N ASN A 118 13.29 -26.18 20.22
CA ASN A 118 12.11 -25.47 20.72
C ASN A 118 11.07 -25.15 19.63
N GLY A 119 11.48 -25.17 18.35
CA GLY A 119 10.61 -24.82 17.23
C GLY A 119 10.19 -23.35 17.23
N TYR A 120 11.06 -22.43 17.69
CA TYR A 120 10.73 -21.00 17.76
C TYR A 120 10.50 -20.38 16.39
N TYR A 121 11.33 -20.73 15.41
CA TYR A 121 11.20 -20.29 14.03
C TYR A 121 11.38 -21.45 13.05
N PRO A 122 10.75 -21.41 11.87
CA PRO A 122 11.09 -22.27 10.75
C PRO A 122 12.57 -22.14 10.39
N SER A 123 13.16 -23.21 9.86
CA SER A 123 14.57 -23.24 9.49
C SER A 123 14.82 -24.12 8.27
N GLY A 124 15.98 -23.93 7.62
CA GLY A 124 16.36 -24.73 6.46
C GLY A 124 17.73 -24.36 5.92
N SER A 125 17.99 -24.72 4.65
CA SER A 125 19.29 -24.57 3.99
C SER A 125 19.29 -23.58 2.82
N THR A 126 18.21 -22.82 2.62
CA THR A 126 18.10 -21.85 1.53
C THR A 126 18.17 -20.44 2.11
N PRO A 127 19.03 -19.54 1.60
CA PRO A 127 19.06 -18.16 2.08
C PRO A 127 17.73 -17.47 1.81
N LYS A 128 17.27 -16.68 2.79
CA LYS A 128 16.10 -15.80 2.69
C LYS A 128 16.42 -14.47 3.34
N LEU A 129 15.83 -13.39 2.86
CA LEU A 129 16.02 -12.05 3.43
C LEU A 129 15.60 -12.02 4.90
N GLY A 130 16.40 -11.36 5.72
CA GLY A 130 16.23 -11.28 7.17
C GLY A 130 16.58 -12.56 7.93
N ALA A 131 16.87 -13.68 7.25
CA ALA A 131 17.21 -14.92 7.94
C ALA A 131 18.53 -14.80 8.71
N VAL A 132 18.61 -15.50 9.84
CA VAL A 132 19.85 -15.65 10.60
C VAL A 132 20.61 -16.85 10.05
N ILE A 133 21.78 -16.63 9.45
CA ILE A 133 22.68 -17.71 9.05
C ILE A 133 23.52 -18.15 10.26
N CYS A 134 23.68 -19.46 10.47
CA CYS A 134 24.32 -20.04 11.65
C CYS A 134 25.51 -20.94 11.28
N TRP A 135 26.63 -20.78 12.00
CA TRP A 135 27.83 -21.61 11.90
C TRP A 135 28.27 -22.14 13.27
N GLY A 136 28.68 -23.40 13.30
CA GLY A 136 29.15 -24.12 14.51
C GLY A 136 30.58 -24.63 14.43
N GLY A 137 31.38 -24.22 13.45
CA GLY A 137 32.74 -24.74 13.22
C GLY A 137 33.79 -24.35 14.28
N SER A 138 33.46 -23.43 15.20
CA SER A 138 34.33 -23.01 16.31
C SER A 138 33.67 -23.25 17.68
N SER A 139 34.43 -23.04 18.76
CA SER A 139 33.94 -23.17 20.16
C SER A 139 32.74 -22.29 20.48
N ASP A 140 32.63 -21.15 19.80
CA ASP A 140 31.60 -20.14 20.05
C ASP A 140 30.64 -20.01 18.85
N GLY A 141 31.03 -20.54 17.68
CA GLY A 141 30.28 -20.43 16.43
C GLY A 141 30.31 -19.01 15.85
N HIS A 142 29.42 -18.77 14.88
CA HIS A 142 29.16 -17.45 14.33
C HIS A 142 27.73 -17.33 13.83
N VAL A 143 27.18 -16.12 13.83
CA VAL A 143 25.86 -15.80 13.26
C VAL A 143 25.90 -14.46 12.56
N ALA A 144 25.11 -14.33 11.50
CA ALA A 144 24.94 -13.10 10.72
C ALA A 144 23.51 -13.00 10.18
N ILE A 145 23.15 -11.84 9.61
CA ILE A 145 21.83 -11.61 9.01
C ILE A 145 21.95 -11.52 7.50
N VAL A 146 21.07 -12.21 6.77
CA VAL A 146 20.94 -12.10 5.32
C VAL A 146 20.27 -10.77 4.97
N GLU A 147 21.02 -9.88 4.34
CA GLU A 147 20.53 -8.53 3.99
C GLU A 147 20.07 -8.40 2.54
N ALA A 148 20.67 -9.12 1.60
CA ALA A 148 20.30 -9.08 0.19
C ALA A 148 20.63 -10.40 -0.52
N ILE A 149 19.88 -10.73 -1.56
CA ILE A 149 20.10 -11.91 -2.42
C ILE A 149 19.98 -11.45 -3.87
N ASN A 150 21.11 -11.42 -4.58
CA ASN A 150 21.19 -10.97 -5.98
C ASN A 150 21.68 -12.13 -6.85
N GLY A 151 20.74 -12.86 -7.46
CA GLY A 151 21.04 -14.13 -8.11
C GLY A 151 21.65 -15.10 -7.10
N ASP A 152 22.84 -15.62 -7.40
CA ASP A 152 23.56 -16.55 -6.52
C ASP A 152 24.44 -15.83 -5.47
N THR A 153 24.39 -14.51 -5.36
CA THR A 153 25.19 -13.75 -4.38
C THR A 153 24.33 -13.35 -3.19
N VAL A 154 24.73 -13.77 -1.99
CA VAL A 154 24.10 -13.38 -0.73
C VAL A 154 24.97 -12.33 -0.06
N THR A 155 24.36 -11.23 0.38
CA THR A 155 25.00 -10.22 1.23
C THR A 155 24.54 -10.41 2.67
N LEU A 156 25.50 -10.46 3.58
CA LEU A 156 25.28 -10.54 5.01
C LEU A 156 25.59 -9.19 5.67
N SER A 157 25.02 -8.97 6.85
CA SER A 157 25.54 -8.01 7.82
C SER A 157 25.94 -8.72 9.10
N GLU A 158 27.05 -8.29 9.69
CA GLU A 158 27.60 -8.92 10.88
C GLU A 158 28.48 -8.00 11.74
N SER A 159 28.80 -8.49 12.93
CA SER A 159 29.83 -7.98 13.83
C SER A 159 30.65 -9.17 14.36
N THR A 160 31.87 -8.93 14.84
CA THR A 160 32.71 -9.98 15.45
C THR A 160 33.24 -9.54 16.80
N TYR A 161 33.37 -10.49 17.74
CA TYR A 161 33.83 -10.21 19.09
C TYR A 161 35.23 -9.60 19.09
N SER A 162 35.37 -8.42 19.71
CA SER A 162 36.63 -7.65 19.79
C SER A 162 37.29 -7.32 18.43
N GLY A 163 36.54 -7.42 17.34
CA GLY A 163 37.05 -7.24 15.98
C GLY A 163 36.25 -6.19 15.22
N VAL A 164 35.42 -6.67 14.30
CA VAL A 164 34.66 -5.83 13.37
C VAL A 164 33.40 -5.33 14.05
N TYR A 165 33.25 -4.01 14.12
CA TYR A 165 32.05 -3.38 14.67
C TYR A 165 30.82 -3.61 13.80
N PHE A 166 30.97 -3.43 12.50
CA PHE A 166 29.95 -3.72 11.51
C PHE A 166 30.65 -3.93 10.15
N GLN A 167 30.20 -4.91 9.40
CA GLN A 167 30.51 -5.02 7.98
C GLN A 167 29.37 -5.68 7.22
N ASN A 168 29.33 -5.37 5.93
CA ASN A 168 28.67 -6.23 4.97
C ASN A 168 29.71 -7.12 4.28
N TYR A 169 29.36 -8.39 4.11
CA TYR A 169 30.20 -9.38 3.45
C TYR A 169 29.32 -10.23 2.53
N THR A 170 29.89 -10.71 1.41
CA THR A 170 29.13 -11.46 0.41
C THR A 170 29.71 -12.84 0.18
N TYR A 171 28.84 -13.80 -0.11
CA TYR A 171 29.24 -15.13 -0.57
C TYR A 171 28.33 -15.63 -1.69
N THR A 172 28.82 -16.65 -2.41
CA THR A 172 28.04 -17.34 -3.44
C THR A 172 27.28 -18.51 -2.83
N ILE A 173 26.00 -18.67 -3.14
CA ILE A 173 25.17 -19.80 -2.68
C ILE A 173 25.88 -21.12 -2.96
N GLY A 174 25.90 -22.01 -1.96
CA GLY A 174 26.68 -23.27 -1.99
C GLY A 174 28.10 -23.15 -1.46
N ALA A 175 28.57 -21.94 -1.13
CA ALA A 175 29.86 -21.69 -0.48
C ALA A 175 29.73 -21.32 1.00
N GLU A 176 28.59 -21.60 1.66
CA GLU A 176 28.30 -21.21 3.05
C GLU A 176 29.41 -21.62 4.02
N ASP A 177 29.96 -22.83 3.85
CA ASP A 177 31.04 -23.36 4.69
C ASP A 177 32.40 -22.72 4.47
N ALA A 178 32.63 -22.11 3.30
CA ALA A 178 33.87 -21.42 2.99
C ALA A 178 33.93 -20.01 3.62
N THR A 179 32.87 -19.62 4.31
CA THR A 179 32.70 -18.29 4.90
C THR A 179 32.78 -18.38 6.43
N SER A 180 33.36 -17.34 7.04
CA SER A 180 33.50 -17.23 8.50
C SER A 180 34.24 -18.41 9.15
N VAL A 181 33.68 -19.02 10.20
CA VAL A 181 34.29 -20.07 11.03
C VAL A 181 34.05 -21.50 10.52
N GLY A 182 33.38 -21.66 9.38
CA GLY A 182 32.95 -22.95 8.83
C GLY A 182 31.92 -23.68 9.70
N GLY A 183 31.51 -24.87 9.26
CA GLY A 183 30.51 -25.65 9.99
C GLY A 183 29.12 -25.04 9.88
N PHE A 184 28.72 -24.65 8.68
CA PHE A 184 27.40 -24.15 8.34
C PHE A 184 26.32 -25.11 8.83
N GLN A 185 25.38 -24.57 9.60
CA GLN A 185 24.30 -25.34 10.23
C GLN A 185 22.98 -25.14 9.50
N GLY A 186 22.74 -23.93 8.97
CA GLY A 186 21.52 -23.56 8.26
C GLY A 186 21.13 -22.11 8.47
N TYR A 187 19.90 -21.78 8.06
CA TYR A 187 19.25 -20.48 8.22
C TYR A 187 18.01 -20.60 9.12
N ILE A 188 17.89 -19.69 10.08
CA ILE A 188 16.70 -19.50 10.91
C ILE A 188 15.84 -18.41 10.24
N TYR A 189 14.60 -18.73 9.87
CA TYR A 189 13.70 -17.83 9.16
C TYR A 189 12.83 -17.06 10.14
N ILE A 190 13.27 -15.85 10.51
CA ILE A 190 12.57 -14.99 11.48
C ILE A 190 11.33 -14.29 10.90
N GLY A 191 11.14 -14.34 9.58
CA GLY A 191 9.95 -13.86 8.89
C GLY A 191 9.96 -14.23 7.42
N ASP A 192 8.92 -13.84 6.68
CA ASP A 192 8.82 -14.04 5.24
C ASP A 192 8.89 -12.67 4.55
N TYR A 193 10.11 -12.30 4.16
CA TYR A 193 10.41 -10.99 3.61
C TYR A 193 10.85 -11.09 2.16
N ILE A 194 10.47 -10.07 1.39
CA ILE A 194 10.88 -9.90 -0.01
C ILE A 194 11.73 -8.65 -0.19
N ASP A 195 12.56 -8.64 -1.23
CA ASP A 195 13.22 -7.42 -1.70
C ASP A 195 12.24 -6.70 -2.61
N ALA A 196 11.91 -5.45 -2.31
CA ALA A 196 11.03 -4.66 -3.17
C ALA A 196 11.54 -4.63 -4.61
N THR A 197 12.86 -4.58 -4.81
CA THR A 197 13.48 -4.52 -6.15
C THR A 197 13.37 -5.83 -6.94
N SER A 198 12.96 -6.93 -6.30
CA SER A 198 12.67 -8.19 -7.00
C SER A 198 11.33 -8.16 -7.73
N ASP A 199 10.46 -7.22 -7.37
CA ASP A 199 9.26 -6.93 -8.14
C ASP A 199 9.63 -6.26 -9.46
N ILE A 200 8.93 -6.63 -10.51
CA ILE A 200 9.10 -6.10 -11.87
C ILE A 200 7.74 -5.77 -12.50
N THR A 201 6.65 -6.00 -11.77
CA THR A 201 5.29 -5.85 -12.27
C THR A 201 4.77 -4.50 -11.78
N PRO A 202 4.33 -3.61 -12.67
CA PRO A 202 3.72 -2.36 -12.23
C PRO A 202 2.44 -2.58 -11.42
N PRO A 203 2.09 -1.65 -10.50
CA PRO A 203 0.84 -1.71 -9.77
C PRO A 203 -0.36 -1.57 -10.73
N SER A 204 -1.53 -2.02 -10.31
CA SER A 204 -2.78 -1.89 -11.07
C SER A 204 -3.64 -0.73 -10.58
N LEU A 205 -4.35 -0.10 -11.52
CA LEU A 205 -5.32 0.98 -11.28
C LEU A 205 -6.65 0.64 -11.96
N SER A 206 -7.76 0.76 -11.23
CA SER A 206 -9.11 0.62 -11.80
C SER A 206 -10.13 1.52 -11.10
N ASP A 207 -11.33 1.59 -11.68
CA ASP A 207 -12.52 2.21 -11.08
C ASP A 207 -12.29 3.65 -10.58
N VAL A 208 -11.63 4.46 -11.41
CA VAL A 208 -11.42 5.87 -11.11
C VAL A 208 -12.75 6.61 -11.17
N LEU A 209 -13.16 7.15 -10.02
CA LEU A 209 -14.34 7.95 -9.85
C LEU A 209 -13.94 9.38 -9.47
N VAL A 210 -14.52 10.34 -10.18
CA VAL A 210 -14.36 11.76 -9.92
C VAL A 210 -15.73 12.33 -9.57
N THR A 211 -15.85 12.89 -8.37
CA THR A 211 -17.11 13.45 -7.85
C THR A 211 -16.95 14.94 -7.65
N ASP A 212 -17.85 15.72 -8.22
CA ASP A 212 -17.93 17.16 -7.96
C ASP A 212 -18.51 17.42 -6.55
N TYR A 213 -17.82 18.25 -5.77
CA TYR A 213 -18.25 18.76 -4.47
C TYR A 213 -18.61 20.25 -4.58
N GLN A 214 -19.31 20.61 -5.66
CA GLN A 214 -19.96 21.89 -5.90
C GLN A 214 -19.01 23.10 -5.83
N SER A 215 -19.09 23.92 -4.78
CA SER A 215 -18.26 25.12 -4.65
C SER A 215 -16.89 24.82 -4.03
N GLU A 216 -16.68 23.64 -3.46
CA GLU A 216 -15.48 23.33 -2.68
C GLU A 216 -14.34 22.79 -3.55
N GLY A 217 -14.63 21.78 -4.37
CA GLY A 217 -13.61 21.08 -5.13
C GLY A 217 -14.11 19.78 -5.74
N ILE A 218 -13.17 18.91 -6.10
CA ILE A 218 -13.42 17.59 -6.66
C ILE A 218 -12.82 16.54 -5.73
N LYS A 219 -13.55 15.44 -5.51
CA LYS A 219 -12.99 14.24 -4.86
C LYS A 219 -12.71 13.17 -5.89
N VAL A 220 -11.49 12.64 -5.89
CA VAL A 220 -11.07 11.53 -6.74
C VAL A 220 -10.84 10.31 -5.89
N THR A 221 -11.35 9.16 -6.33
CA THR A 221 -11.08 7.85 -5.75
C THR A 221 -10.70 6.86 -6.83
N ALA A 222 -9.79 5.92 -6.52
CA ALA A 222 -9.38 4.85 -7.43
C ALA A 222 -9.09 3.59 -6.63
N LEU A 223 -9.29 2.42 -7.25
CA LEU A 223 -8.74 1.17 -6.72
C LEU A 223 -7.30 1.03 -7.15
N VAL A 224 -6.46 0.63 -6.19
CA VAL A 224 -5.04 0.40 -6.38
C VAL A 224 -4.67 -0.96 -5.81
N SER A 225 -3.90 -1.74 -6.55
CA SER A 225 -3.39 -3.00 -6.05
C SER A 225 -2.00 -3.27 -6.59
N ASP A 226 -1.23 -4.01 -5.81
CA ASP A 226 0.03 -4.59 -6.24
C ASP A 226 0.16 -5.97 -5.61
N ASP A 227 0.71 -6.94 -6.35
CA ASP A 227 0.70 -8.34 -5.96
C ASP A 227 1.94 -8.76 -5.16
N LEU A 228 2.97 -7.91 -5.08
CA LEU A 228 4.25 -8.28 -4.49
C LEU A 228 4.81 -7.21 -3.55
N SER A 229 5.23 -6.06 -4.08
CA SER A 229 5.89 -5.02 -3.30
C SER A 229 4.93 -4.05 -2.60
N GLY A 230 3.66 -4.04 -2.98
CA GLY A 230 2.64 -3.16 -2.41
C GLY A 230 2.71 -1.72 -2.93
N ILE A 231 1.66 -0.94 -2.66
CA ILE A 231 1.57 0.47 -3.07
C ILE A 231 2.44 1.34 -2.15
N SER A 232 3.30 2.17 -2.74
CA SER A 232 4.12 3.15 -2.00
C SER A 232 3.43 4.51 -1.89
N GLN A 233 2.88 5.02 -3.00
CA GLN A 233 2.29 6.35 -3.08
C GLN A 233 1.34 6.47 -4.27
N VAL A 234 0.35 7.35 -4.17
CA VAL A 234 -0.58 7.67 -5.27
C VAL A 234 -0.69 9.18 -5.41
N TYR A 235 -0.51 9.67 -6.64
CA TYR A 235 -0.62 11.09 -6.98
C TYR A 235 -1.77 11.36 -7.94
N PHE A 236 -2.34 12.55 -7.80
CA PHE A 236 -3.44 13.08 -8.59
C PHE A 236 -3.01 14.41 -9.24
N PRO A 237 -2.30 14.37 -10.39
CA PRO A 237 -2.02 15.58 -11.15
C PRO A 237 -3.31 16.13 -11.76
N VAL A 238 -3.61 17.39 -11.48
CA VAL A 238 -4.82 18.07 -11.95
C VAL A 238 -4.47 19.41 -12.57
N TRP A 239 -5.16 19.77 -13.64
CA TRP A 239 -5.11 21.09 -14.29
C TRP A 239 -6.43 21.35 -15.03
N THR A 240 -6.70 22.60 -15.35
CA THR A 240 -7.89 22.99 -16.11
C THR A 240 -7.58 23.17 -17.60
N GLU A 241 -8.55 22.96 -18.49
CA GLU A 241 -8.31 23.19 -19.94
C GLU A 241 -8.10 24.67 -20.28
N ASN A 242 -8.53 25.58 -19.40
CA ASN A 242 -8.35 27.01 -19.61
C ASN A 242 -6.89 27.39 -19.34
N GLY A 243 -6.20 27.95 -20.34
CA GLY A 243 -4.76 28.21 -20.25
C GLY A 243 -3.87 26.99 -20.49
N GLY A 244 -4.44 25.78 -20.46
CA GLY A 244 -3.72 24.52 -20.64
C GLY A 244 -3.15 24.01 -19.31
N GLN A 245 -1.94 23.46 -19.29
CA GLN A 245 -1.32 22.99 -18.04
C GLN A 245 -0.65 24.11 -17.23
N ASP A 246 -1.11 25.36 -17.33
CA ASP A 246 -0.51 26.49 -16.62
C ASP A 246 -0.82 26.49 -15.11
N ASP A 247 -1.87 25.77 -14.69
CA ASP A 247 -2.27 25.56 -13.29
C ASP A 247 -2.07 24.11 -12.81
N LEU A 248 -1.18 23.33 -13.45
CA LEU A 248 -0.90 21.94 -13.07
C LEU A 248 -0.36 21.82 -11.64
N ILE A 249 -1.06 21.03 -10.82
CA ILE A 249 -0.66 20.70 -9.45
C ILE A 249 -0.70 19.19 -9.23
N TRP A 250 0.34 18.64 -8.58
CA TRP A 250 0.41 17.24 -8.18
C TRP A 250 -0.06 17.10 -6.73
N HIS A 251 -1.25 16.53 -6.54
CA HIS A 251 -1.77 16.27 -5.20
C HIS A 251 -1.40 14.87 -4.74
N GLU A 252 -0.80 14.73 -3.56
CA GLU A 252 -0.57 13.42 -2.93
C GLU A 252 -1.89 12.92 -2.32
N GLY A 253 -2.26 11.68 -2.61
CA GLY A 253 -3.46 11.05 -2.06
C GLY A 253 -3.19 10.12 -0.89
N SER A 254 -4.24 9.78 -0.17
CA SER A 254 -4.21 8.76 0.89
C SER A 254 -4.60 7.40 0.32
N VAL A 255 -3.95 6.33 0.77
CA VAL A 255 -4.34 4.95 0.45
C VAL A 255 -4.80 4.24 1.72
N SER A 256 -6.00 3.65 1.68
CA SER A 256 -6.54 2.80 2.76
C SER A 256 -7.35 1.67 2.15
N ASP A 257 -7.13 0.43 2.58
CA ASP A 257 -7.83 -0.76 2.09
C ASP A 257 -7.89 -0.83 0.54
N ASN A 258 -6.75 -0.61 -0.12
CA ASN A 258 -6.61 -0.57 -1.59
C ASN A 258 -7.46 0.50 -2.31
N VAL A 259 -7.96 1.49 -1.57
CA VAL A 259 -8.62 2.67 -2.14
C VAL A 259 -7.71 3.87 -1.97
N ALA A 260 -7.28 4.44 -3.10
CA ALA A 260 -6.63 5.72 -3.15
C ALA A 260 -7.69 6.83 -3.19
N SER A 261 -7.50 7.91 -2.43
CA SER A 261 -8.39 9.06 -2.47
C SER A 261 -7.66 10.38 -2.29
N CYS A 262 -8.13 11.41 -2.99
CA CYS A 262 -7.66 12.78 -2.84
C CYS A 262 -8.81 13.77 -3.02
N PHE A 263 -8.77 14.88 -2.27
CA PHE A 263 -9.66 16.02 -2.47
C PHE A 263 -8.86 17.16 -3.07
N ILE A 264 -9.30 17.66 -4.22
CA ILE A 264 -8.68 18.76 -4.97
C ILE A 264 -9.56 20.01 -4.84
N PRO A 265 -9.14 21.01 -4.05
CA PRO A 265 -9.86 22.27 -3.93
C PRO A 265 -9.91 23.02 -5.27
N TYR A 266 -11.05 23.61 -5.60
CA TYR A 266 -11.13 24.47 -6.79
C TYR A 266 -10.26 25.72 -6.68
N SER A 267 -9.97 26.18 -5.47
CA SER A 267 -9.07 27.30 -5.23
C SER A 267 -7.65 27.06 -5.72
N ASP A 268 -7.22 25.79 -5.81
CA ASP A 268 -5.88 25.43 -6.26
C ASP A 268 -5.74 25.63 -7.78
N HIS A 269 -6.87 25.67 -8.49
CA HIS A 269 -6.98 25.87 -9.95
C HIS A 269 -7.75 27.15 -10.29
N ASN A 270 -7.44 28.23 -9.57
CA ASN A 270 -8.00 29.57 -9.79
C ASN A 270 -9.55 29.65 -9.77
N THR A 271 -10.23 28.63 -9.26
CA THR A 271 -11.69 28.47 -9.29
C THR A 271 -12.28 28.43 -10.70
N GLU A 272 -11.47 28.10 -11.71
CA GLU A 272 -11.86 28.16 -13.12
C GLU A 272 -13.03 27.22 -13.45
N LEU A 273 -13.85 27.62 -14.42
CA LEU A 273 -14.96 26.81 -14.92
C LEU A 273 -14.49 25.97 -16.10
N GLY A 274 -15.24 24.92 -16.43
CA GLY A 274 -14.92 24.03 -17.55
C GLY A 274 -14.24 22.74 -17.10
N ASP A 275 -13.49 22.13 -18.02
CA ASP A 275 -12.94 20.79 -17.82
C ASP A 275 -11.69 20.80 -16.96
N TYR A 276 -11.69 19.94 -15.95
CA TYR A 276 -10.55 19.59 -15.12
C TYR A 276 -10.03 18.23 -15.60
N ASN A 277 -8.78 18.20 -16.03
CA ASN A 277 -8.07 16.97 -16.35
C ASN A 277 -7.55 16.36 -15.07
N VAL A 278 -7.88 15.09 -14.83
CA VAL A 278 -7.49 14.36 -13.62
C VAL A 278 -6.70 13.14 -14.04
N HIS A 279 -5.42 13.15 -13.72
CA HIS A 279 -4.58 11.96 -13.82
C HIS A 279 -4.52 11.24 -12.47
N VAL A 280 -4.29 9.93 -12.50
CA VAL A 280 -4.00 9.12 -11.30
C VAL A 280 -2.75 8.31 -11.59
N TYR A 281 -1.71 8.50 -10.78
CA TYR A 281 -0.47 7.73 -10.82
C TYR A 281 -0.36 6.91 -9.55
N ALA A 282 -0.27 5.59 -9.67
CA ALA A 282 0.05 4.71 -8.55
C ALA A 282 1.48 4.20 -8.71
N TYR A 283 2.27 4.29 -7.64
CA TYR A 283 3.63 3.76 -7.57
C TYR A 283 3.68 2.60 -6.58
N ASP A 284 4.45 1.57 -6.91
CA ASP A 284 4.76 0.46 -6.00
C ASP A 284 6.03 0.75 -5.17
N ASN A 285 6.40 -0.15 -4.26
CA ASN A 285 7.64 0.02 -3.46
C ASN A 285 8.92 -0.34 -4.25
N ALA A 286 8.79 -0.90 -5.45
CA ALA A 286 9.89 -1.19 -6.37
C ALA A 286 10.23 0.00 -7.29
N GLY A 287 9.37 1.01 -7.35
CA GLY A 287 9.49 2.20 -8.18
C GLY A 287 8.80 2.09 -9.55
N HIS A 288 8.05 1.03 -9.85
CA HIS A 288 7.21 1.00 -11.04
C HIS A 288 5.94 1.81 -10.81
N TYR A 289 5.29 2.18 -11.91
CA TYR A 289 4.06 2.94 -11.86
C TYR A 289 3.10 2.56 -12.97
N THR A 290 1.82 2.77 -12.69
CA THR A 290 0.74 2.78 -13.68
C THR A 290 0.03 4.12 -13.61
N MET A 291 -0.52 4.56 -14.74
CA MET A 291 -1.28 5.80 -14.84
C MET A 291 -2.58 5.59 -15.61
N THR A 292 -3.64 6.25 -15.14
CA THR A 292 -4.88 6.46 -15.90
C THR A 292 -5.29 7.94 -15.84
N ALA A 293 -6.21 8.33 -16.70
CA ALA A 293 -6.68 9.71 -16.83
C ALA A 293 -8.19 9.76 -17.07
N THR A 294 -8.82 10.83 -16.58
CA THR A 294 -10.23 11.14 -16.79
C THR A 294 -10.44 12.65 -16.70
N THR A 295 -11.66 13.11 -16.92
CA THR A 295 -12.02 14.53 -16.89
C THR A 295 -13.34 14.72 -16.16
N ILE A 296 -13.50 15.87 -15.50
CA ILE A 296 -14.79 16.32 -14.97
C ILE A 296 -15.01 17.80 -15.31
N THR A 297 -16.23 18.16 -15.68
CA THR A 297 -16.59 19.54 -16.00
C THR A 297 -17.19 20.24 -14.79
N LYS A 298 -16.59 21.34 -14.35
CA LYS A 298 -17.19 22.26 -13.38
C LYS A 298 -18.13 23.22 -14.09
N ALA A 299 -19.43 23.10 -13.83
CA ALA A 299 -20.46 23.95 -14.45
C ALA A 299 -20.66 25.28 -13.69
N ASP A 300 -21.09 26.32 -14.43
CA ASP A 300 -21.60 27.56 -13.82
C ASP A 300 -23.02 27.32 -13.29
N THR A 301 -23.18 27.30 -11.97
CA THR A 301 -24.47 27.08 -11.32
C THR A 301 -25.46 28.25 -11.47
N PHE A 302 -25.05 29.40 -12.06
CA PHE A 302 -25.92 30.57 -12.23
C PHE A 302 -26.61 30.71 -13.60
N THR A 303 -26.24 29.94 -14.63
CA THR A 303 -26.81 30.09 -15.98
C THR A 303 -28.05 29.23 -16.26
N SER A 304 -28.47 28.35 -15.33
CA SER A 304 -29.59 27.40 -15.55
C SER A 304 -30.98 27.92 -15.18
N LEU A 305 -31.09 29.09 -14.54
CA LEU A 305 -32.38 29.76 -14.30
C LEU A 305 -32.70 30.67 -15.50
N GLY A 306 -33.48 30.13 -16.44
CA GLY A 306 -33.79 30.74 -17.73
C GLY A 306 -34.24 32.21 -17.68
N GLU A 307 -34.01 32.89 -18.80
CA GLU A 307 -34.38 34.28 -19.06
C GLU A 307 -35.82 34.57 -18.57
N VAL A 308 -35.96 35.50 -17.61
CA VAL A 308 -37.27 35.94 -17.14
C VAL A 308 -37.91 36.77 -18.25
N VAL A 309 -38.76 36.12 -19.06
CA VAL A 309 -39.57 36.81 -20.06
C VAL A 309 -40.62 37.64 -19.30
N HIS A 310 -40.37 38.95 -19.17
CA HIS A 310 -41.38 39.89 -18.74
C HIS A 310 -42.43 40.07 -19.84
N THR A 311 -43.61 39.49 -19.66
CA THR A 311 -44.79 39.87 -20.44
C THR A 311 -45.43 41.10 -19.80
N ASN A 312 -45.48 42.21 -20.55
CA ASN A 312 -46.19 43.45 -20.20
C ASN A 312 -47.71 43.28 -20.23
#